data_AF-A0A520JRI5-F1
#
_entry.id   AF-A0A520JRI5-F1
#
_cell.length_a   1.000
_cell.length_b   1.000
_cell.length_c   1.000
_cell.angle_alpha   90.00
_cell.angle_beta   90.00
_cell.angle_gamma   90.00
#
_symmetry.space_group_name_H-M   'P 1'
#
loop_
_entity.id
_entity.type
_entity.pdbx_description
1 polymer ?
#
loop_
_entity_poly.entity_id
_entity_poly.type
_entity_poly.pdbx_seq_one_letter_code
_entity_poly.pdbx_strand_id
1 'polypeptide(L)'
;MGIFSRTRDIVAANFADLLEKAEDPAKMIRMIILEMEETLVEVRASAARTIADQKEMRRHISKLEQLQDSWTEKAELALSKDREDLAKAALVEKQKAADMAEQLKIEVKVLDDALRASEEDIAKLQKKLTEARTKQSNVQTRLESANNRYRLREMYSGPKTHEAFSRFDILERRVDDAEGRAEALGLGAPKSLEEEIAELRASDKVDAELAALKARMKKED
;
A
#
# COMPACT_ATOMS: atom_id res chain seq x y z
N MET A 1 -3.79 -13.27 22.68
CA MET A 1 -4.12 -11.88 23.04
C MET A 1 -3.50 -10.98 22.00
N GLY A 2 -4.31 -10.16 21.35
CA GLY A 2 -3.88 -9.22 20.31
C GLY A 2 -2.98 -8.11 20.86
N ILE A 3 -2.33 -7.36 19.96
CA ILE A 3 -1.47 -6.22 20.30
C ILE A 3 -2.32 -5.06 20.85
N PHE A 4 -3.61 -5.04 20.52
CA PHE A 4 -4.57 -4.03 20.94
C PHE A 4 -5.78 -4.65 21.64
N SER A 5 -6.20 -4.05 22.75
CA SER A 5 -7.37 -4.49 23.49
C SER A 5 -8.70 -3.94 22.94
N ARG A 6 -8.67 -2.79 22.25
CA ARG A 6 -9.86 -2.07 21.76
C ARG A 6 -9.58 -1.33 20.45
N THR A 7 -10.64 -1.12 19.66
CA THR A 7 -10.67 -0.22 18.48
C THR A 7 -10.04 1.14 18.77
N ARG A 8 -10.37 1.72 19.94
CA ARG A 8 -9.85 3.02 20.37
C ARG A 8 -8.33 3.01 20.58
N ASP A 9 -7.78 1.90 21.04
CA ASP A 9 -6.34 1.75 21.26
C ASP A 9 -5.61 1.72 19.91
N ILE A 10 -6.18 1.02 18.91
CA ILE A 10 -5.69 1.01 17.53
C ILE A 10 -5.71 2.42 16.92
N VAL A 11 -6.82 3.15 17.11
CA VAL A 11 -6.98 4.51 16.55
C VAL A 11 -6.09 5.53 17.28
N ALA A 12 -5.79 5.34 18.57
CA ALA A 12 -4.88 6.19 19.32
C ALA A 12 -3.40 5.84 19.13
N ALA A 13 -3.09 4.59 18.75
CA ALA A 13 -1.71 4.12 18.68
C ALA A 13 -0.87 4.90 17.66
N ASN A 14 0.31 5.33 18.10
CA ASN A 14 1.35 5.83 17.22
C ASN A 14 2.16 4.63 16.70
N PHE A 15 1.87 4.23 15.46
CA PHE A 15 2.53 3.10 14.82
C PHE A 15 4.04 3.29 14.64
N ALA A 16 4.53 4.53 14.58
CA ALA A 16 5.97 4.77 14.49
C ALA A 16 6.70 4.26 15.74
N ASP A 17 6.16 4.56 16.92
CA ASP A 17 6.76 4.20 18.20
C ASP A 17 6.72 2.69 18.46
N LEU A 18 5.68 2.00 17.98
CA LEU A 18 5.58 0.55 18.05
C LEU A 18 6.63 -0.14 17.17
N LEU A 19 6.84 0.38 15.96
CA LEU A 19 7.82 -0.18 15.02
C LEU A 19 9.26 0.06 15.47
N GLU A 20 9.55 1.18 16.13
CA GLU A 20 10.90 1.52 16.61
C GLU A 20 11.36 0.60 17.75
N LYS A 21 10.42 0.11 18.56
CA LYS A 21 10.69 -0.79 19.69
C LYS A 21 10.63 -2.28 19.33
N ALA A 22 10.30 -2.60 18.08
CA ALA A 22 10.11 -3.97 17.62
C ALA A 22 11.44 -4.63 17.24
N GLU A 23 11.69 -5.85 17.75
CA GLU A 23 12.82 -6.67 17.28
C GLU A 23 12.70 -7.04 15.80
N ASP A 24 11.46 -7.31 15.33
CA ASP A 24 11.14 -7.55 13.93
C ASP A 24 10.01 -6.61 13.47
N PRO A 25 10.35 -5.41 12.94
CA PRO A 25 9.38 -4.44 12.45
C PRO A 25 8.50 -4.98 11.31
N ALA A 26 9.02 -5.90 10.49
CA ALA A 26 8.29 -6.48 9.36
C ALA A 26 7.22 -7.49 9.83
N LYS A 27 7.50 -8.26 10.87
CA LYS A 27 6.50 -9.12 11.51
C LYS A 27 5.48 -8.30 12.30
N MET A 28 5.93 -7.28 13.04
CA MET A 28 5.04 -6.45 13.83
C MET A 28 4.03 -5.70 12.95
N ILE A 29 4.45 -5.11 11.83
CA ILE A 29 3.52 -4.41 10.93
C ILE A 29 2.48 -5.35 10.32
N ARG A 30 2.85 -6.60 10.00
CA ARG A 30 1.91 -7.64 9.53
C ARG A 30 0.86 -7.96 10.59
N MET A 31 1.28 -8.15 11.85
CA MET A 31 0.35 -8.44 12.94
C MET A 31 -0.60 -7.28 13.21
N ILE A 32 -0.09 -6.05 13.19
CA ILE A 32 -0.91 -4.84 13.34
C ILE A 32 -1.97 -4.76 12.23
N ILE A 33 -1.58 -4.97 10.96
CA ILE A 33 -2.52 -4.94 9.84
C ILE A 33 -3.62 -6.00 10.02
N LEU A 34 -3.26 -7.23 10.37
CA LEU A 34 -4.23 -8.30 10.60
C LEU A 34 -5.23 -7.93 11.68
N GLU A 35 -4.75 -7.44 12.82
CA GLU A 35 -5.61 -7.07 13.95
C GLU A 35 -6.53 -5.88 13.61
N MET A 36 -6.05 -4.93 12.81
CA MET A 36 -6.88 -3.85 12.26
C MET A 36 -7.94 -4.36 11.29
N GLU A 37 -7.62 -5.37 10.47
CA GLU A 37 -8.58 -6.01 9.55
C GLU A 37 -9.66 -6.76 10.32
N GLU A 38 -9.29 -7.55 11.32
CA GLU A 38 -10.21 -8.27 12.20
C GLU A 38 -11.13 -7.28 12.92
N THR A 39 -10.56 -6.25 13.53
CA THR A 39 -11.32 -5.19 14.20
C THR A 39 -12.29 -4.49 13.25
N LEU A 40 -11.85 -4.19 12.02
CA LEU A 40 -12.71 -3.56 11.02
C LEU A 40 -13.91 -4.44 10.66
N VAL A 41 -13.72 -5.75 10.56
CA VAL A 41 -14.80 -6.72 10.33
C VAL A 41 -15.78 -6.74 11.51
N GLU A 42 -15.27 -6.78 12.74
CA GLU A 42 -16.09 -6.78 13.96
C GLU A 42 -16.95 -5.52 14.08
N VAL A 43 -16.36 -4.34 13.89
CA VAL A 43 -17.09 -3.06 13.96
C VAL A 43 -18.16 -2.98 12.88
N ARG A 44 -17.87 -3.44 11.66
CA ARG A 44 -18.86 -3.50 10.58
C ARG A 44 -20.01 -4.46 10.89
N ALA A 45 -19.70 -5.63 11.46
CA ALA A 45 -20.72 -6.59 11.87
C ALA A 45 -21.60 -6.02 12.99
N SER A 46 -21.02 -5.28 13.94
CA SER A 46 -21.77 -4.59 14.98
C SER A 46 -22.67 -3.50 14.41
N ALA A 47 -22.14 -2.63 13.53
CA ALA A 47 -22.92 -1.60 12.85
C ALA A 47 -24.07 -2.20 12.03
N ALA A 48 -23.85 -3.33 11.34
CA ALA A 48 -24.89 -4.03 10.60
C ALA A 48 -26.02 -4.53 11.51
N ARG A 49 -25.71 -5.06 12.71
CA ARG A 49 -26.72 -5.43 13.71
C ARG A 49 -27.51 -4.21 14.19
N THR A 50 -26.83 -3.12 14.54
CA THR A 50 -27.48 -1.86 14.95
C THR A 50 -28.43 -1.32 13.86
N ILE A 51 -28.05 -1.40 12.58
CA ILE A 51 -28.92 -1.02 11.46
C ILE A 51 -30.16 -1.93 11.38
N ALA A 52 -30.01 -3.24 11.62
CA ALA A 52 -31.12 -4.17 11.62
C ALA A 52 -32.12 -3.85 12.76
N ASP A 53 -31.62 -3.67 13.98
CA ASP A 53 -32.42 -3.32 15.16
C ASP A 53 -33.15 -2.00 14.94
N GLN A 54 -32.47 -0.99 14.41
CA GLN A 54 -33.07 0.28 14.06
C GLN A 54 -34.21 0.14 13.05
N LYS A 55 -34.02 -0.67 11.99
CA LYS A 55 -35.07 -0.91 10.99
C LYS A 55 -36.28 -1.61 11.59
N GLU A 56 -36.07 -2.56 12.49
CA GLU A 56 -37.14 -3.23 13.21
C GLU A 56 -37.92 -2.23 14.08
N MET A 57 -37.24 -1.41 14.88
CA MET A 57 -37.87 -0.36 15.67
C MET A 57 -38.68 0.62 14.82
N ARG A 58 -38.14 1.07 13.68
CA ARG A 58 -38.87 1.95 12.73
C ARG A 58 -40.12 1.29 12.17
N ARG A 59 -40.10 -0.03 11.92
CA ARG A 59 -41.31 -0.77 11.53
C ARG A 59 -42.33 -0.83 12.66
N HIS A 60 -41.89 -0.99 13.91
CA HIS A 60 -42.79 -0.94 15.08
C HIS A 60 -43.41 0.44 15.27
N ILE A 61 -42.63 1.52 15.12
CA ILE A 61 -43.13 2.89 15.13
C ILE A 61 -44.24 3.06 14.08
N SER A 62 -44.00 2.63 12.84
CA SER A 62 -45.00 2.73 11.77
C SER A 62 -46.29 1.97 12.08
N LYS A 63 -46.20 0.77 12.70
CA LYS A 63 -47.39 0.03 13.16
C LYS A 63 -48.15 0.76 14.27
N LEU A 64 -47.44 1.39 15.21
CA LEU A 64 -48.05 2.19 16.27
C LEU A 64 -48.71 3.46 15.73
N GLU A 65 -48.12 4.09 14.72
CA GLU A 65 -48.73 5.23 14.02
C GLU A 65 -50.03 4.82 13.31
N GLN A 66 -50.03 3.70 12.58
CA GLN A 66 -51.26 3.14 11.99
C GLN A 66 -52.32 2.79 13.05
N LEU A 67 -51.89 2.31 14.21
CA LEU A 67 -52.80 2.02 15.33
C LEU A 67 -53.42 3.31 15.89
N GLN A 68 -52.65 4.40 15.98
CA GLN A 68 -53.16 5.72 16.37
C GLN A 68 -54.20 6.24 15.38
N ASP A 69 -53.98 6.07 14.08
CA ASP A 69 -54.93 6.44 13.04
C ASP A 69 -56.24 5.65 13.20
N SER A 70 -56.15 4.32 13.37
CA SER A 70 -57.33 3.47 13.61
C SER A 70 -58.10 3.87 14.87
N TRP A 71 -57.42 4.25 15.95
CA TRP A 71 -58.09 4.76 17.15
C TRP A 71 -58.73 6.12 16.94
N THR A 72 -58.15 6.96 16.08
CA THR A 72 -58.73 8.25 15.68
C THR A 72 -60.05 8.02 14.93
N GLU A 73 -60.05 7.15 13.92
CA GLU A 73 -61.27 6.79 13.18
C GLU A 73 -62.36 6.22 14.09
N LYS A 74 -61.99 5.36 15.06
CA LYS A 74 -62.94 4.81 16.04
C LYS A 74 -63.51 5.89 16.96
N ALA A 75 -62.69 6.86 17.37
CA ALA A 75 -63.14 7.97 18.19
C ALA A 75 -64.12 8.87 17.43
N GLU A 76 -63.83 9.17 16.16
CA GLU A 76 -64.69 9.94 15.26
C GLU A 76 -66.04 9.23 15.03
N LEU A 77 -66.02 7.92 14.77
CA LEU A 77 -67.25 7.12 14.62
C LEU A 77 -68.07 7.05 15.92
N ALA A 78 -67.43 7.02 17.08
CA ALA A 78 -68.13 7.07 18.36
C ALA A 78 -68.81 8.43 18.58
N LEU A 79 -68.12 9.53 18.25
CA LEU A 79 -68.69 10.88 18.29
C LEU A 79 -69.85 11.04 17.31
N SER A 80 -69.76 10.48 16.10
CA SER A 80 -70.85 10.54 15.12
C SER A 80 -72.11 9.79 15.55
N LYS A 81 -72.02 9.01 16.64
CA LYS A 81 -73.13 8.27 17.26
C LYS A 81 -73.46 8.80 18.66
N ASP A 82 -73.00 9.99 19.00
CA ASP A 82 -73.19 10.66 20.30
C ASP A 82 -72.69 9.84 21.51
N ARG A 83 -71.70 8.97 21.28
CA ARG A 83 -71.07 8.12 22.31
C ARG A 83 -69.74 8.68 22.76
N GLU A 84 -69.79 9.77 23.53
CA GLU A 84 -68.60 10.45 24.05
C GLU A 84 -67.75 9.57 24.97
N ASP A 85 -68.38 8.66 25.71
CA ASP A 85 -67.71 7.70 26.60
C ASP A 85 -66.73 6.82 25.83
N LEU A 86 -67.15 6.27 24.69
CA LEU A 86 -66.30 5.48 23.81
C LEU A 86 -65.26 6.32 23.09
N ALA A 87 -65.62 7.54 22.66
CA ALA A 87 -64.66 8.43 22.02
C ALA A 87 -63.49 8.73 22.96
N LYS A 88 -63.79 9.05 24.24
CA LYS A 88 -62.76 9.25 25.28
C LYS A 88 -61.92 7.99 25.50
N ALA A 89 -62.55 6.81 25.58
CA ALA A 89 -61.82 5.55 25.72
C ALA A 89 -60.88 5.27 24.53
N ALA A 90 -61.33 5.50 23.29
CA ALA A 90 -60.52 5.35 22.09
C ALA A 90 -59.34 6.33 22.06
N LEU A 91 -59.54 7.58 22.50
CA LEU A 91 -58.47 8.57 22.62
C LEU A 91 -57.42 8.21 23.68
N VAL A 92 -57.82 7.56 24.78
CA VAL A 92 -56.87 7.04 25.78
C VAL A 92 -55.99 5.94 25.18
N GLU A 93 -56.56 5.02 24.41
CA GLU A 93 -55.78 3.98 23.72
C GLU A 93 -54.88 4.56 22.63
N LYS A 94 -55.34 5.57 21.89
CA LYS A 94 -54.50 6.35 20.97
C LYS A 94 -53.30 6.95 21.69
N GLN A 95 -53.51 7.59 22.84
CA GLN A 95 -52.44 8.23 23.59
C GLN A 95 -51.38 7.21 24.04
N LYS A 96 -51.79 6.04 24.54
CA LYS A 96 -50.85 4.96 24.89
C LYS A 96 -49.99 4.52 23.71
N ALA A 97 -50.60 4.36 22.53
CA ALA A 97 -49.86 4.01 21.32
C ALA A 97 -48.90 5.12 20.88
N ALA A 98 -49.28 6.39 21.06
CA ALA A 98 -48.44 7.55 20.79
C ALA A 98 -47.22 7.60 21.73
N ASP A 99 -47.43 7.40 23.03
CA ASP A 99 -46.37 7.41 24.04
C ASP A 99 -45.34 6.29 23.77
N MET A 100 -45.81 5.09 23.41
CA MET A 100 -44.94 3.98 23.01
C MET A 100 -44.15 4.30 21.74
N ALA A 101 -44.78 4.93 20.74
CA ALA A 101 -44.11 5.31 19.51
C ALA A 101 -43.03 6.36 19.75
N GLU A 102 -43.28 7.32 20.64
CA GLU A 102 -42.31 8.35 21.02
C GLU A 102 -41.10 7.76 21.76
N GLN A 103 -41.33 6.82 22.68
CA GLN A 103 -40.24 6.11 23.34
C GLN A 103 -39.34 5.38 22.33
N LEU A 104 -39.93 4.66 21.37
CA LEU A 104 -39.16 4.00 20.31
C LEU A 104 -38.43 5.00 19.40
N LYS A 105 -39.00 6.18 19.13
CA LYS A 105 -38.33 7.25 18.37
C LYS A 105 -37.08 7.75 19.09
N ILE A 106 -37.13 7.90 20.40
CA ILE A 106 -35.97 8.26 21.23
C ILE A 106 -34.90 7.16 21.15
N GLU A 107 -35.28 5.89 21.28
CA GLU A 107 -34.35 4.77 21.18
C GLU A 107 -33.69 4.69 19.79
N VAL A 108 -34.47 4.85 18.72
CA VAL A 108 -33.95 4.94 17.33
C VAL A 108 -32.92 6.05 17.18
N LYS A 109 -33.13 7.20 17.82
CA LYS A 109 -32.18 8.32 17.78
C LYS A 109 -30.86 7.99 18.48
N VAL A 110 -30.91 7.28 19.62
CA VAL A 110 -29.70 6.79 20.30
C VAL A 110 -28.92 5.83 19.39
N LEU A 111 -29.61 4.93 18.68
CA LEU A 111 -28.97 4.03 17.71
C LEU A 111 -28.39 4.79 16.50
N ASP A 112 -29.07 5.83 16.01
CA ASP A 112 -28.55 6.71 14.94
C ASP A 112 -27.22 7.36 15.34
N ASP A 113 -27.13 7.89 16.56
CA ASP A 113 -25.90 8.53 17.06
C ASP A 113 -24.77 7.50 17.26
N ALA A 114 -25.09 6.30 17.77
CA ALA A 114 -24.13 5.20 17.89
C ALA A 114 -23.61 4.71 16.52
N LEU A 115 -24.48 4.68 15.51
CA LEU A 115 -24.12 4.29 14.15
C LEU A 115 -23.17 5.33 13.52
N ARG A 116 -23.44 6.63 13.68
CA ARG A 116 -22.54 7.70 13.22
C ARG A 116 -21.16 7.60 13.85
N ALA A 117 -21.08 7.36 15.15
CA ALA A 117 -19.81 7.14 15.84
C ALA A 117 -19.06 5.93 15.26
N SER A 118 -19.78 4.84 14.97
CA SER A 118 -19.20 3.64 14.36
C SER A 118 -18.69 3.90 12.93
N GLU A 119 -19.40 4.71 12.14
CA GLU A 119 -18.97 5.12 10.80
C GLU A 119 -17.66 5.92 10.84
N GLU A 120 -17.55 6.86 11.78
CA GLU A 120 -16.30 7.61 11.98
C GLU A 120 -15.14 6.70 12.36
N ASP A 121 -15.37 5.75 13.26
CA ASP A 121 -14.34 4.79 13.70
C ASP A 121 -13.92 3.86 12.56
N ILE A 122 -14.86 3.39 11.75
CA ILE A 122 -14.58 2.62 10.52
C ILE A 122 -13.70 3.44 9.57
N ALA A 123 -14.04 4.71 9.33
CA ALA A 123 -13.27 5.57 8.43
C ALA A 123 -11.83 5.80 8.96
N LYS A 124 -11.68 6.05 10.26
CA LYS A 124 -10.37 6.20 10.92
C LYS A 124 -9.54 4.92 10.81
N LEU A 125 -10.13 3.76 11.06
CA LEU A 125 -9.47 2.46 10.94
C LEU A 125 -9.02 2.18 9.50
N GLN A 126 -9.88 2.42 8.51
CA GLN A 126 -9.53 2.25 7.09
C GLN A 126 -8.37 3.14 6.65
N LYS A 127 -8.37 4.40 7.09
CA LYS A 127 -7.27 5.33 6.83
C LYS A 127 -5.96 4.80 7.41
N LYS A 128 -5.95 4.44 8.70
CA LYS A 128 -4.76 3.89 9.36
C LYS A 128 -4.28 2.59 8.71
N LEU A 129 -5.19 1.73 8.27
CA LEU A 129 -4.86 0.46 7.61
C LEU A 129 -4.19 0.70 6.26
N THR A 130 -4.64 1.71 5.52
CA THR A 130 -3.99 2.16 4.28
C THR A 130 -2.57 2.65 4.58
N GLU A 131 -2.40 3.51 5.59
CA GLU A 131 -1.09 4.01 6.02
C GLU A 131 -0.15 2.87 6.46
N ALA A 132 -0.66 1.89 7.21
CA ALA A 132 0.08 0.72 7.65
C ALA A 132 0.55 -0.14 6.47
N ARG A 133 -0.31 -0.38 5.46
CA ARG A 133 0.06 -1.10 4.24
C ARG A 133 1.12 -0.36 3.42
N THR A 134 1.03 0.96 3.29
CA THR A 134 2.07 1.76 2.63
C THR A 134 3.41 1.65 3.38
N LYS A 135 3.39 1.75 4.71
CA LYS A 135 4.60 1.57 5.53
C LYS A 135 5.18 0.16 5.40
N GLN A 136 4.35 -0.88 5.36
CA GLN A 136 4.77 -2.26 5.17
C GLN A 136 5.50 -2.43 3.84
N SER A 137 4.93 -1.92 2.74
CA SER A 137 5.57 -1.96 1.42
C SER A 137 6.92 -1.25 1.44
N ASN A 138 7.01 -0.05 2.02
CA ASN A 138 8.27 0.69 2.15
C ASN A 138 9.33 -0.06 2.95
N VAL A 139 8.95 -0.68 4.08
CA VAL A 139 9.87 -1.48 4.91
C VAL A 139 10.36 -2.70 4.14
N GLN A 140 9.47 -3.38 3.41
CA GLN A 140 9.82 -4.54 2.61
C GLN A 140 10.79 -4.20 1.47
N THR A 141 10.53 -3.12 0.71
CA THR A 141 11.45 -2.65 -0.35
C THR A 141 12.81 -2.26 0.21
N ARG A 142 12.86 -1.62 1.39
CA ARG A 142 14.12 -1.27 2.07
C ARG A 142 14.89 -2.51 2.52
N LEU A 143 14.20 -3.51 3.07
CA LEU A 143 14.78 -4.81 3.46
C LEU A 143 15.33 -5.56 2.25
N GLU A 144 14.58 -5.64 1.16
CA GLU A 144 15.03 -6.26 -0.09
C GLU A 144 16.26 -5.55 -0.66
N SER A 145 16.25 -4.21 -0.69
CA SER A 145 17.40 -3.41 -1.12
C SER A 145 18.63 -3.63 -0.23
N ALA A 146 18.44 -3.70 1.09
CA ALA A 146 19.51 -3.97 2.04
C ALA A 146 20.08 -5.38 1.89
N ASN A 147 19.22 -6.39 1.75
CA ASN A 147 19.61 -7.78 1.51
C ASN A 147 20.34 -7.94 0.18
N ASN A 148 19.90 -7.26 -0.89
CA ASN A 148 20.59 -7.27 -2.17
C ASN A 148 21.99 -6.64 -2.05
N ARG A 149 22.13 -5.51 -1.35
CA ARG A 149 23.43 -4.90 -1.06
C ARG A 149 24.33 -5.80 -0.21
N TYR A 150 23.76 -6.46 0.80
CA TYR A 150 24.50 -7.41 1.64
C TYR A 150 25.00 -8.60 0.82
N ARG A 151 24.13 -9.25 0.04
CA ARG A 151 24.49 -10.36 -0.85
C ARG A 151 25.54 -9.95 -1.87
N LEU A 152 25.40 -8.77 -2.47
CA LEU A 152 26.39 -8.24 -3.41
C LEU A 152 27.75 -8.07 -2.71
N ARG A 153 27.75 -7.45 -1.52
CA ARG A 153 28.97 -7.28 -0.73
C ARG A 153 29.58 -8.63 -0.33
N GLU A 154 28.78 -9.59 0.12
CA GLU A 154 29.19 -10.95 0.47
C GLU A 154 29.79 -11.70 -0.74
N MET A 155 29.20 -11.55 -1.94
CA MET A 155 29.78 -12.07 -3.17
C MET A 155 31.15 -11.44 -3.48
N TYR A 156 31.31 -10.13 -3.26
CA TYR A 156 32.59 -9.43 -3.45
C TYR A 156 33.60 -9.68 -2.32
N SER A 157 33.15 -9.97 -1.09
CA SER A 157 33.99 -10.16 0.10
C SER A 157 34.17 -11.64 0.48
N GLY A 158 33.73 -12.57 -0.35
CA GLY A 158 33.91 -14.00 -0.13
C GLY A 158 35.38 -14.43 -0.31
N PRO A 159 35.85 -15.46 0.41
CA PRO A 159 37.24 -15.93 0.30
C PRO A 159 37.61 -16.40 -1.13
N LYS A 160 36.61 -16.79 -1.95
CA LYS A 160 36.81 -17.17 -3.35
C LYS A 160 36.98 -15.99 -4.31
N THR A 161 36.46 -14.80 -3.99
CA THR A 161 36.67 -13.61 -4.82
C THR A 161 38.08 -13.04 -4.64
N HIS A 162 38.64 -13.09 -3.42
CA HIS A 162 40.05 -12.73 -3.19
C HIS A 162 41.01 -13.69 -3.93
N GLU A 163 40.70 -14.99 -3.97
CA GLU A 163 41.50 -15.97 -4.71
C GLU A 163 41.31 -15.85 -6.24
N ALA A 164 40.09 -15.55 -6.72
CA ALA A 164 39.80 -15.35 -8.14
C ALA A 164 40.43 -14.07 -8.71
N PHE A 165 40.44 -12.97 -7.95
CA PHE A 165 41.17 -11.76 -8.34
C PHE A 165 42.70 -11.98 -8.32
N SER A 166 43.25 -12.71 -7.34
CA SER A 166 44.69 -13.03 -7.34
C SER A 166 45.10 -13.94 -8.51
N ARG A 167 44.21 -14.83 -8.96
CA ARG A 167 44.44 -15.68 -10.15
C ARG A 167 44.28 -14.91 -11.46
N PHE A 168 43.44 -13.88 -11.50
CA PHE A 168 43.35 -12.96 -12.63
C PHE A 168 44.64 -12.13 -12.77
N ASP A 169 45.17 -11.55 -11.69
CA ASP A 169 46.45 -10.81 -11.73
C ASP A 169 47.64 -11.71 -12.14
N ILE A 170 47.64 -12.99 -11.72
CA ILE A 170 48.66 -13.97 -12.11
C ILE A 170 48.51 -14.39 -13.58
N LEU A 171 47.28 -14.46 -14.11
CA LEU A 171 47.02 -14.75 -15.51
C LEU A 171 47.37 -13.54 -16.39
N GLU A 172 47.04 -12.32 -15.96
CA GLU A 172 47.38 -11.07 -16.65
C GLU A 172 48.91 -10.90 -16.73
N ARG A 173 49.65 -11.09 -15.62
CA ARG A 173 51.12 -11.12 -15.65
C ARG A 173 51.71 -12.19 -16.55
N ARG A 174 51.05 -13.35 -16.69
CA ARG A 174 51.51 -14.42 -17.60
C ARG A 174 51.23 -14.11 -19.06
N VAL A 175 50.15 -13.39 -19.34
CA VAL A 175 49.85 -12.86 -20.67
C VAL A 175 50.85 -11.77 -21.02
N ASP A 176 51.11 -10.82 -20.12
CA ASP A 176 52.13 -9.77 -20.31
C ASP A 176 53.54 -10.36 -20.52
N ASP A 177 53.94 -11.38 -19.74
CA ASP A 177 55.23 -12.08 -19.94
C ASP A 177 55.29 -12.86 -21.27
N ALA A 178 54.16 -13.41 -21.73
CA ALA A 178 54.08 -14.12 -22.99
C ALA A 178 54.07 -13.18 -24.20
N GLU A 179 53.36 -12.05 -24.10
CA GLU A 179 53.36 -10.96 -25.08
C GLU A 179 54.73 -10.30 -25.14
N GLY A 180 55.37 -10.02 -24.00
CA GLY A 180 56.74 -9.51 -23.95
C GLY A 180 57.77 -10.48 -24.53
N ARG A 181 57.57 -11.80 -24.39
CA ARG A 181 58.40 -12.82 -25.08
C ARG A 181 58.13 -12.89 -26.57
N ALA A 182 56.90 -12.70 -27.02
CA ALA A 182 56.53 -12.63 -28.42
C ALA A 182 57.09 -11.36 -29.09
N GLU A 183 57.02 -10.21 -28.42
CA GLU A 183 57.67 -8.96 -28.86
C GLU A 183 59.19 -9.08 -28.86
N ALA A 184 59.79 -9.73 -27.85
CA ALA A 184 61.23 -9.99 -27.82
C ALA A 184 61.69 -10.95 -28.94
N LEU A 185 60.84 -11.90 -29.36
CA LEU A 185 61.09 -12.75 -30.51
C LEU A 185 60.87 -12.01 -31.85
N GLY A 186 60.06 -10.95 -31.87
CA GLY A 186 59.91 -10.02 -32.99
C GLY A 186 61.01 -8.98 -33.09
N LEU A 187 61.70 -8.67 -31.98
CA LEU A 187 62.90 -7.83 -31.94
C LEU A 187 64.12 -8.60 -32.46
N GLY A 188 64.25 -8.67 -33.79
CA GLY A 188 65.46 -9.21 -34.44
C GLY A 188 65.21 -9.95 -35.77
N ALA A 189 63.97 -10.12 -36.20
CA ALA A 189 63.68 -10.65 -37.53
C ALA A 189 63.80 -9.53 -38.58
N PRO A 190 64.65 -9.65 -39.61
CA PRO A 190 64.68 -8.68 -40.70
C PRO A 190 63.34 -8.71 -41.46
N LYS A 191 62.74 -7.53 -41.68
CA LYS A 191 61.47 -7.36 -42.41
C LYS A 191 61.57 -8.00 -43.79
N SER A 192 60.48 -8.61 -44.24
CA SER A 192 60.41 -9.20 -45.58
C SER A 192 60.25 -8.12 -46.65
N LEU A 193 60.80 -8.37 -47.85
CA LEU A 193 60.68 -7.46 -49.01
C LEU A 193 59.21 -7.12 -49.35
N GLU A 194 58.29 -8.02 -48.99
CA GLU A 194 56.85 -7.89 -49.22
C GLU A 194 56.19 -6.88 -48.26
N GLU A 195 56.71 -6.77 -47.03
CA GLU A 195 56.32 -5.74 -46.05
C GLU A 195 56.86 -4.36 -46.41
N GLU A 196 58.10 -4.26 -46.92
CA GLU A 196 58.66 -2.99 -47.40
C GLU A 196 57.88 -2.43 -48.61
N ILE A 197 57.41 -3.30 -49.52
CA ILE A 197 56.59 -2.89 -50.67
C ILE A 197 55.16 -2.49 -50.24
N ALA A 198 54.63 -3.09 -49.18
CA ALA A 198 53.32 -2.73 -48.63
C ALA A 198 53.36 -1.36 -47.92
N GLU A 199 54.42 -1.06 -47.17
CA GLU A 199 54.63 0.24 -46.51
C GLU A 199 54.79 1.37 -47.55
N LEU A 200 55.52 1.13 -48.65
CA LEU A 200 55.65 2.11 -49.75
C LEU A 200 54.30 2.43 -50.42
N ARG A 201 53.46 1.42 -50.67
CA ARG A 201 52.12 1.62 -51.26
C ARG A 201 51.14 2.30 -50.31
N ALA A 202 51.31 2.12 -49.00
CA ALA A 202 50.50 2.80 -47.99
C ALA A 202 50.86 4.29 -47.90
N SER A 203 52.15 4.64 -48.02
CA SER A 203 52.63 6.03 -48.06
C SER A 203 52.03 6.81 -49.23
N ASP A 204 52.04 6.24 -50.44
CA ASP A 204 51.56 6.94 -51.66
C ASP A 204 50.06 7.26 -51.62
N LYS A 205 49.24 6.41 -50.98
CA LYS A 205 47.80 6.66 -50.83
C LYS A 205 47.50 7.76 -49.81
N VAL A 206 48.24 7.82 -48.71
CA VAL A 206 48.05 8.80 -47.65
C VAL A 206 48.49 10.20 -48.13
N ASP A 207 49.57 10.29 -48.90
CA ASP A 207 50.01 11.57 -49.49
C ASP A 207 49.04 12.09 -50.56
N ALA A 208 48.43 11.19 -51.35
CA ALA A 208 47.39 11.55 -52.31
C ALA A 208 46.11 12.07 -51.62
N GLU A 209 45.68 11.44 -50.53
CA GLU A 209 44.53 11.91 -49.73
C GLU A 209 44.82 13.24 -49.04
N LEU A 210 46.03 13.44 -48.52
CA LEU A 210 46.44 14.70 -47.90
C LEU A 210 46.50 15.86 -48.92
N ALA A 211 46.95 15.61 -50.15
CA ALA A 211 46.95 16.59 -51.22
C ALA A 211 45.52 16.96 -51.67
N ALA A 212 44.62 15.98 -51.76
CA ALA A 212 43.21 16.21 -52.07
C ALA A 212 42.49 17.02 -50.97
N LEU A 213 42.82 16.76 -49.70
CA LEU A 213 42.28 17.51 -48.56
C LEU A 213 42.73 18.98 -48.59
N LYS A 214 44.02 19.22 -48.84
CA LYS A 214 44.58 20.59 -48.96
C LYS A 214 44.00 21.36 -50.15
N ALA A 215 43.72 20.70 -51.28
CA ALA A 215 43.09 21.33 -52.44
C ALA A 215 41.62 21.71 -52.18
N ARG A 216 40.88 20.90 -51.41
CA ARG A 216 39.52 21.23 -50.96
C ARG A 216 39.49 22.43 -50.02
N MET A 217 40.42 22.50 -49.06
CA MET A 217 40.47 23.60 -48.09
C MET A 217 40.88 24.96 -48.71
N LYS A 218 41.53 24.98 -49.89
CA LYS A 218 41.88 26.21 -50.61
C LYS A 218 40.77 26.76 -51.54
N LYS A 219 39.62 26.08 -51.64
CA LYS A 219 38.51 26.44 -52.54
C LYS A 219 37.28 27.00 -51.83
N GLU A 220 37.34 27.15 -50.51
CA GLU A 220 36.28 27.72 -49.66
C GLU A 220 36.64 29.10 -49.06
N ASP A 221 37.59 29.81 -49.70
CA ASP A 221 37.82 31.26 -49.55
C ASP A 221 37.70 31.96 -50.91
#